data_AF-A0A2W7QQ49-F1
#
_entry.id   AF-A0A2W7QQ49-F1
#
_cell.length_a   1.000
_cell.length_b   1.000
_cell.length_c   1.000
_cell.angle_alpha   90.00
_cell.angle_beta   90.00
_cell.angle_gamma   90.00
#
_symmetry.space_group_name_H-M   'P 1'
#
loop_
_entity.id
_entity.type
_entity.pdbx_description
1 polymer ?
#
loop_
_entity_poly.entity_id
_entity_poly.type
_entity_poly.pdbx_seq_one_letter_code
_entity_poly.pdbx_strand_id
1 'polypeptide(L)' 'MDSIIVNPKNEKELKFISELLEKLGVNNKILSVSEKEDLGLSILMSEADRVEEVPREEIYRKLQK' A
#
# COMPACT_ATOMS: atom_id res chain seq x y z
N MET A 1 3.36 11.00 12.52
CA MET A 1 3.97 11.76 11.40
C MET A 1 3.37 11.18 10.14
N ASP A 2 2.98 12.05 9.22
CA ASP A 2 2.35 11.61 7.97
C ASP A 2 3.39 11.00 7.04
N SER A 3 2.97 10.00 6.26
CA SER A 3 3.83 9.26 5.34
C SER A 3 3.46 9.57 3.90
N ILE A 4 4.46 9.55 3.01
CA ILE A 4 4.25 9.67 1.57
C ILE A 4 4.65 8.37 0.87
N ILE A 5 3.85 7.94 -0.11
CA ILE A 5 4.16 6.82 -0.99
C ILE A 5 4.47 7.39 -2.37
N VAL A 6 5.65 7.07 -2.89
CA VAL A 6 6.09 7.49 -4.23
C VAL A 6 6.15 6.25 -5.12
N ASN A 7 5.46 6.29 -6.27
CA ASN A 7 5.45 5.22 -7.26
C ASN A 7 6.13 5.72 -8.55
N PRO A 8 7.43 5.46 -8.75
CA PRO A 8 8.14 5.84 -9.96
C PRO A 8 7.63 5.07 -11.18
N LYS A 9 7.65 5.69 -12.37
CA LYS A 9 7.16 5.09 -13.62
C LYS A 9 8.13 4.05 -14.18
N ASN A 10 9.41 4.15 -13.84
CA ASN A 10 10.47 3.26 -14.32
C ASN A 10 11.69 3.29 -13.38
N GLU A 11 12.65 2.39 -13.63
CA GLU A 11 13.87 2.24 -12.83
C GLU A 11 14.75 3.50 -12.82
N LYS A 12 14.79 4.26 -13.92
CA LYS A 12 15.57 5.49 -14.01
C LYS A 12 15.02 6.57 -13.08
N GLU A 13 13.70 6.70 -13.04
CA GLU A 13 13.01 7.63 -12.14
C GLU A 13 13.15 7.19 -10.67
N LEU A 14 13.02 5.90 -10.38
CA LEU A 14 13.25 5.34 -9.04
C LEU A 14 14.64 5.72 -8.53
N LYS A 15 15.68 5.45 -9.34
CA LYS A 15 17.06 5.76 -9.00
C LYS A 15 17.27 7.26 -8.74
N PHE A 16 16.77 8.10 -9.63
CA PHE A 16 16.88 9.56 -9.49
C PHE A 16 16.24 10.07 -8.20
N ILE A 17 15.03 9.60 -7.88
CA ILE A 17 14.31 10.03 -6.66
C ILE A 17 15.03 9.56 -5.41
N SER A 18 15.50 8.31 -5.36
CA SER A 18 16.25 7.79 -4.20
C SER A 18 17.53 8.59 -3.95
N GLU A 19 18.31 8.88 -4.99
CA GLU A 19 19.53 9.68 -4.88
C GLU A 19 19.23 11.13 -4.45
N LEU A 20 18.13 11.72 -4.92
CA LEU A 20 17.71 13.05 -4.52
C LEU A 20 17.36 13.09 -3.02
N LEU A 21 16.54 12.14 -2.55
CA LEU A 21 16.12 12.07 -1.15
C LEU A 21 17.33 11.86 -0.22
N GLU A 22 18.26 10.99 -0.61
CA GLU A 22 19.52 10.78 0.12
C GLU A 22 20.36 12.06 0.22
N LYS A 23 20.51 12.81 -0.89
CA LYS A 23 21.23 14.10 -0.91
C LYS A 23 20.57 15.17 -0.04
N LEU A 24 19.25 15.12 0.11
CA LEU A 24 18.49 16.02 0.97
C LEU A 24 18.50 15.58 2.45
N GLY A 25 19.14 14.46 2.79
CA GLY A 25 19.14 13.89 4.14
C GLY A 25 17.79 13.29 4.54
N VAL A 26 16.94 12.97 3.56
CA VAL A 26 15.63 12.35 3.78
C VAL A 26 15.78 10.84 3.68
N ASN A 27 15.49 10.15 4.78
CA ASN A 27 15.46 8.69 4.79
C ASN A 27 14.39 8.18 3.83
N ASN A 28 14.79 7.28 2.95
CA ASN A 28 13.89 6.61 2.02
C ASN A 28 14.15 5.10 2.03
N LYS A 29 13.11 4.32 1.73
CA LYS A 29 13.18 2.85 1.63
C LYS A 29 12.49 2.42 0.35
N ILE A 30 13.17 1.59 -0.43
CA ILE A 30 12.55 0.88 -1.57
C ILE A 30 11.85 -0.35 -0.99
N LEU A 31 10.54 -0.44 -1.22
CA LEU A 31 9.72 -1.56 -0.75
C LEU A 31 9.86 -2.75 -1.69
N SER A 32 9.93 -3.96 -1.12
CA SER A 32 9.76 -5.19 -1.88
C SER A 32 8.31 -5.34 -2.36
N VAL A 33 8.07 -6.32 -3.24
CA VAL A 33 6.70 -6.65 -3.70
C VAL A 33 5.80 -7.03 -2.53
N SER A 34 6.29 -7.90 -1.62
CA SER A 34 5.52 -8.33 -0.45
C SER A 34 5.21 -7.16 0.49
N GLU A 35 6.19 -6.29 0.75
CA GLU A 35 5.98 -5.10 1.59
C GLU A 35 4.97 -4.13 0.97
N LYS A 36 4.92 -4.05 -0.36
CA LYS A 36 3.93 -3.24 -1.09
C LYS A 36 2.52 -3.84 -0.98
N GLU A 37 2.40 -5.16 -1.05
CA GLU A 37 1.13 -5.87 -0.85
C GLU A 37 0.62 -5.70 0.58
N ASP A 38 1.50 -5.88 1.58
CA ASP A 38 1.17 -5.69 3.00
C ASP A 38 0.69 -4.27 3.28
N LEU A 39 1.35 -3.26 2.69
CA LEU A 39 0.93 -1.86 2.79
C LEU A 39 -0.44 -1.63 2.15
N GLY A 40 -0.68 -2.19 0.96
CA GLY A 40 -1.97 -2.11 0.28
C GLY A 40 -3.09 -2.75 1.10
N LEU A 41 -2.84 -3.91 1.68
CA LEU A 41 -3.78 -4.59 2.57
C LEU A 41 -4.06 -3.76 3.82
N SER A 42 -3.03 -3.18 4.44
CA SER A 42 -3.18 -2.33 5.63
C SER A 42 -4.08 -1.13 5.36
N ILE A 43 -3.95 -0.49 4.19
CA ILE A 43 -4.83 0.62 3.77
C ILE A 43 -6.28 0.12 3.63
N LEU A 44 -6.51 -0.96 2.87
CA LEU A 44 -7.85 -1.53 2.69
C LEU A 44 -8.49 -1.93 4.02
N MET A 45 -7.73 -2.51 4.93
CA MET A 45 -8.21 -2.88 6.27
C MET A 45 -8.53 -1.67 7.16
N SER A 46 -7.86 -0.53 6.93
CA SER A 46 -8.11 0.71 7.66
C SER A 46 -9.36 1.42 7.16
N GLU A 47 -9.67 1.26 5.87
CA GLU A 47 -10.89 1.79 5.23
C GLU A 47 -12.10 0.87 5.40
N ALA A 48 -11.89 -0.41 5.72
CA ALA A 48 -12.97 -1.37 5.91
C ALA A 48 -13.88 -1.01 7.09
N ASP A 49 -15.19 -1.01 6.86
CA ASP A 49 -16.18 -0.95 7.92
C ASP A 49 -16.13 -2.25 8.74
N ARG A 50 -15.90 -2.12 10.05
CA ARG A 50 -15.80 -3.24 10.99
C ARG A 50 -17.00 -3.33 11.94
N VAL A 51 -18.00 -2.48 11.76
CA VAL A 51 -19.21 -2.40 12.58
C VAL A 51 -20.39 -3.07 11.91
N GLU A 52 -20.46 -3.01 10.57
CA GLU A 52 -21.53 -3.66 9.81
C GLU A 52 -21.42 -5.19 9.88
N GLU A 53 -22.41 -5.82 10.51
CA GLU A 53 -22.58 -7.28 10.49
C GLU A 53 -23.51 -7.69 9.34
N VAL A 54 -23.09 -8.70 8.58
CA VAL A 54 -23.89 -9.27 7.48
C VAL A 54 -24.12 -10.76 7.69
N PRO A 55 -25.30 -11.31 7.31
CA PRO A 55 -25.58 -12.74 7.40
C PRO A 55 -24.56 -13.57 6.60
N ARG A 56 -24.24 -14.75 7.12
CA ARG A 56 -23.30 -15.68 6.48
C ARG A 56 -23.70 -15.96 5.04
N GLU A 57 -24.99 -16.16 4.78
CA GLU A 57 -25.55 -16.45 3.46
C GLU A 57 -25.20 -15.36 2.43
N GLU A 58 -25.15 -14.09 2.84
CA GLU A 58 -24.79 -12.99 1.96
C GLU A 58 -23.33 -13.07 1.53
N ILE A 59 -22.41 -13.39 2.44
CA ILE A 59 -20.99 -13.60 2.15
C ILE A 59 -20.82 -14.76 1.17
N TYR A 60 -21.47 -15.90 1.45
CA TYR A 60 -21.34 -17.09 0.60
C TYR A 60 -21.91 -16.88 -0.80
N ARG A 61 -22.96 -16.05 -0.95
CA ARG A 61 -23.48 -15.66 -2.27
C ARG A 61 -22.46 -14.82 -3.07
N LYS A 62 -21.68 -13.95 -2.43
CA LYS A 62 -20.62 -13.15 -3.10
C LYS A 62 -19.40 -14.00 -3.49
N LEU A 63 -19.17 -15.11 -2.79
CA LEU A 63 -18.05 -16.03 -3.04
C LEU A 63 -18.34 -17.08 -4.12
N GLN A 64 -19.61 -17.33 -4.42
CA GLN A 64 -20.00 -18.21 -5.53
C GLN A 64 -19.91 -17.42 -6.85
N LYS A 65 -18.91 -17.78 -7.66
CA LYS A 65 -18.68 -17.26 -9.01
C LYS A 65 -19.58 -17.92 -10.02
#